data_AF-A0A2N1PHL1-F1
#
_entry.id   AF-A0A2N1PHL1-F1
#
_cell.length_a   1.000
_cell.length_b   1.000
_cell.length_c   1.000
_cell.angle_alpha   90.00
_cell.angle_beta   90.00
_cell.angle_gamma   90.00
#
_symmetry.space_group_name_H-M   'P 1'
#
loop_
_entity.id
_entity.type
_entity.pdbx_description
1 polymer ?
#
loop_
_entity_poly.entity_id
_entity_poly.type
_entity_poly.pdbx_seq_one_letter_code
_entity_poly.pdbx_strand_id
1 'polypeptide(L)'
;MKKSIVKAVFEDSNQYMKDGVLLRKVINVIDGIEFDEYNERHAFGDIYETILKSLQSAGNAGEFYTPRAVTDFMVRMLDPKLGEHVADFACGTGGFLTSTLKLLEPQINTIEDRELYNNSIFGIEKKPLPYLLSITNMLLHDIDSPRIYHGNSLERNVREYKESDKFDIVLMNPPYGGTESEGVKINFPADLRSSETADLFMSVIMYRLKERGKAAVIIPDGFLFGTDNAKSAIKKKLIEEFNLHTIVRMPSSVFSPYTSITTNILFFDRSQKTKEVWFYRVDMPDGYKHFSKTKPMKVEHFDGCAAWWNDRKEIKDTETDTFKAKAYSVQEISNRAYDMDLCGYPTAEEEVL
;
A
#
# COMPACT_ATOMS: atom_id res chain seq x y z
N MET A 1 -2.75 -24.32 13.68
CA MET A 1 -2.44 -23.83 12.32
C MET A 1 -3.28 -24.58 11.30
N LYS A 2 -4.03 -23.89 10.42
CA LYS A 2 -4.89 -24.56 9.40
C LYS A 2 -4.03 -25.37 8.43
N LYS A 3 -4.44 -26.61 8.10
CA LYS A 3 -3.73 -27.49 7.14
C LYS A 3 -3.46 -26.81 5.79
N SER A 4 -4.35 -25.92 5.36
CA SER A 4 -4.21 -25.13 4.13
C SER A 4 -3.04 -24.16 4.16
N ILE A 5 -2.76 -23.55 5.31
CA ILE A 5 -1.62 -22.63 5.48
C ILE A 5 -0.33 -23.44 5.37
N VAL A 6 -0.21 -24.53 6.12
CA VAL A 6 0.96 -25.43 6.05
C VAL A 6 1.18 -25.93 4.62
N LYS A 7 0.12 -26.36 3.92
CA LYS A 7 0.25 -26.76 2.50
C LYS A 7 0.79 -25.62 1.65
N ALA A 8 0.19 -24.43 1.71
CA ALA A 8 0.59 -23.29 0.89
C ALA A 8 2.04 -22.83 1.19
N VAL A 9 2.47 -22.91 2.46
CA VAL A 9 3.87 -22.65 2.85
C VAL A 9 4.81 -23.63 2.16
N PHE A 10 4.53 -24.93 2.22
CA PHE A 10 5.47 -25.96 1.79
C PHE A 10 5.37 -26.37 0.31
N GLU A 11 4.25 -26.08 -0.37
CA GLU A 11 4.03 -26.45 -1.78
C GLU A 11 5.04 -25.78 -2.73
N ASP A 12 5.42 -24.54 -2.44
CA ASP A 12 6.39 -23.76 -3.23
C ASP A 12 7.73 -23.54 -2.51
N SER A 13 7.92 -24.10 -1.32
CA SER A 13 9.16 -23.99 -0.56
C SER A 13 10.20 -25.00 -1.03
N ASN A 14 11.38 -24.51 -1.41
CA ASN A 14 12.52 -25.34 -1.80
C ASN A 14 13.66 -25.18 -0.78
N GLN A 15 14.25 -26.30 -0.35
CA GLN A 15 15.47 -26.28 0.47
C GLN A 15 16.70 -26.15 -0.45
N TYR A 16 17.40 -25.03 -0.35
CA TYR A 16 18.58 -24.73 -1.17
C TYR A 16 19.91 -25.10 -0.49
N MET A 17 19.95 -25.25 0.84
CA MET A 17 21.17 -25.68 1.56
C MET A 17 21.58 -27.09 1.15
N LYS A 18 22.80 -27.23 0.64
CA LYS A 18 23.35 -28.52 0.18
C LYS A 18 24.15 -29.27 1.25
N ASP A 19 24.70 -28.55 2.22
CA ASP A 19 25.47 -29.12 3.33
C ASP A 19 24.56 -29.39 4.53
N GLY A 20 24.39 -30.68 4.86
CA GLY A 20 23.56 -31.12 5.98
C GLY A 20 24.11 -30.71 7.36
N VAL A 21 25.42 -30.51 7.51
CA VAL A 21 26.03 -30.04 8.76
C VAL A 21 25.68 -28.57 8.97
N LEU A 22 25.76 -27.75 7.92
CA LEU A 22 25.34 -26.35 7.98
C LEU A 22 23.84 -26.23 8.24
N LEU A 23 23.02 -27.06 7.58
CA LEU A 23 21.58 -27.10 7.84
C LEU A 23 21.28 -27.45 9.31
N ARG A 24 21.96 -28.47 9.85
CA ARG A 24 21.79 -28.85 11.27
C ARG A 24 22.18 -27.72 12.22
N LYS A 25 23.24 -26.96 11.91
CA LYS A 25 23.63 -25.79 12.72
C LYS A 25 22.52 -24.74 12.75
N VAL A 26 21.89 -24.44 11.62
CA VAL A 26 20.75 -23.50 11.55
C VAL A 26 19.57 -24.03 12.38
N ILE A 27 19.23 -25.31 12.23
CA ILE A 27 18.15 -25.95 12.99
C ILE A 27 18.40 -25.83 14.50
N ASN A 28 19.61 -26.15 14.98
CA ASN A 28 19.94 -26.07 16.40
C ASN A 28 19.83 -24.64 16.96
N VAL A 29 20.15 -23.61 16.17
CA VAL A 29 19.98 -22.21 16.60
C VAL A 29 18.49 -21.87 16.75
N ILE A 30 17.65 -22.31 15.81
CA ILE A 30 16.19 -22.09 15.86
C ILE A 30 15.55 -22.87 17.01
N ASP A 31 15.99 -24.12 17.24
CA ASP A 31 15.49 -25.00 18.31
C ASP A 31 15.76 -24.43 19.72
N GLY A 32 16.77 -23.57 19.86
CA GLY A 32 17.07 -22.87 21.11
C GLY A 32 16.27 -21.60 21.36
N ILE A 33 15.33 -21.23 20.47
CA ILE A 33 14.46 -20.06 20.65
C ILE A 33 13.16 -20.51 21.31
N GLU A 34 12.88 -19.97 22.50
CA GLU A 34 11.60 -20.14 23.19
C GLU A 34 10.59 -19.08 22.68
N PHE A 35 9.33 -19.48 22.46
CA PHE A 35 8.27 -18.68 21.83
C PHE A 35 6.96 -18.69 22.64
N ASP A 36 7.03 -19.14 23.88
CA ASP A 36 5.90 -19.38 24.77
C ASP A 36 5.46 -18.11 25.52
N GLU A 37 6.35 -17.16 25.77
CA GLU A 37 5.99 -15.88 26.40
C GLU A 37 5.54 -14.80 25.40
N TYR A 38 4.50 -14.05 25.77
CA TYR A 38 3.95 -12.94 24.96
C TYR A 38 5.01 -11.86 24.66
N ASN A 39 5.84 -11.52 25.65
CA ASN A 39 6.90 -10.53 25.49
C ASN A 39 7.98 -11.00 24.50
N GLU A 40 8.26 -12.31 24.47
CA GLU A 40 9.25 -12.90 23.57
C GLU A 40 8.74 -12.97 22.12
N ARG A 41 7.44 -13.22 21.93
CA ARG A 41 6.81 -13.13 20.59
C ARG A 41 6.88 -11.73 20.01
N HIS A 42 6.63 -10.69 20.82
CA HIS A 42 6.79 -9.30 20.40
C HIS A 42 8.25 -8.98 20.04
N ALA A 43 9.20 -9.38 20.88
CA ALA A 43 10.63 -9.21 20.59
C ALA A 43 11.04 -9.93 19.30
N PHE A 44 10.51 -11.14 19.06
CA PHE A 44 10.74 -11.86 17.81
C PHE A 44 10.06 -11.19 16.61
N GLY A 45 8.87 -10.61 16.78
CA GLY A 45 8.22 -9.78 15.76
C GLY A 45 9.10 -8.63 15.29
N ASP A 46 9.72 -7.91 16.22
CA ASP A 46 10.66 -6.82 15.91
C ASP A 46 11.92 -7.31 15.19
N ILE A 47 12.46 -8.46 15.61
CA ILE A 47 13.58 -9.12 14.92
C ILE A 47 13.16 -9.56 13.52
N TYR A 48 11.96 -10.13 13.37
CA TYR A 48 11.42 -10.58 12.11
C TYR A 48 11.22 -9.41 11.13
N GLU A 49 10.70 -8.28 11.60
CA GLU A 49 10.63 -7.04 10.81
C GLU A 49 12.02 -6.54 10.37
N THR A 50 13.04 -6.71 11.22
CA THR A 50 14.43 -6.40 10.87
C THR A 50 14.98 -7.36 9.82
N ILE A 51 14.62 -8.65 9.89
CA ILE A 51 14.94 -9.65 8.87
C ILE A 51 14.23 -9.30 7.56
N LEU A 52 12.95 -8.95 7.59
CA LEU A 52 12.20 -8.53 6.41
C LEU A 52 12.86 -7.32 5.74
N LYS A 53 13.27 -6.30 6.50
CA LYS A 53 14.04 -5.13 6.03
C LYS A 53 15.41 -5.50 5.45
N SER A 54 16.00 -6.60 5.91
CA SER A 54 17.27 -7.09 5.40
C SER A 54 17.11 -7.91 4.12
N LEU A 55 16.10 -8.80 4.05
CA LEU A 55 15.74 -9.58 2.86
C LEU A 55 15.35 -8.67 1.69
N GLN A 56 14.63 -7.61 2.02
CA GLN A 56 14.38 -6.44 1.19
C GLN A 56 15.63 -5.92 0.47
N SER A 57 16.79 -5.92 1.13
CA SER A 57 18.05 -5.42 0.57
C SER A 57 18.80 -6.43 -0.29
N ALA A 58 18.39 -7.71 -0.31
CA ALA A 58 19.13 -8.81 -0.93
C ALA A 58 18.89 -8.94 -2.45
N GLY A 59 18.12 -8.03 -3.06
CA GLY A 59 18.22 -7.73 -4.49
C GLY A 59 17.59 -8.74 -5.46
N ASN A 60 16.57 -9.50 -5.04
CA ASN A 60 15.86 -10.38 -5.97
C ASN A 60 14.56 -9.76 -6.51
N ALA A 61 14.53 -9.60 -7.85
CA ALA A 61 13.37 -9.58 -8.75
C ALA A 61 12.16 -8.68 -8.38
N GLY A 62 12.34 -7.35 -8.45
CA GLY A 62 11.22 -6.41 -8.62
C GLY A 62 10.21 -6.36 -7.45
N GLU A 63 10.65 -6.72 -6.25
CA GLU A 63 9.86 -6.62 -5.03
C GLU A 63 10.01 -5.21 -4.46
N PHE A 64 8.95 -4.41 -4.58
CA PHE A 64 8.88 -3.08 -3.98
C PHE A 64 8.31 -3.22 -2.57
N TYR A 65 9.15 -3.04 -1.55
CA TYR A 65 8.64 -2.96 -0.18
C TYR A 65 8.22 -1.53 0.15
N THR A 66 7.05 -1.38 0.76
CA THR A 66 6.56 -0.09 1.21
C THR A 66 7.23 0.29 2.53
N PRO A 67 7.96 1.42 2.61
CA PRO A 67 8.56 1.86 3.86
C PRO A 67 7.52 1.99 4.98
N ARG A 68 7.88 1.57 6.20
CA ARG A 68 6.97 1.63 7.37
C ARG A 68 6.43 3.03 7.64
N ALA A 69 7.23 4.05 7.36
CA ALA A 69 6.80 5.44 7.42
C ALA A 69 5.56 5.74 6.57
N VAL A 70 5.49 5.14 5.38
CA VAL A 70 4.39 5.33 4.43
C VAL A 70 3.19 4.48 4.83
N THR A 71 3.40 3.22 5.22
CA THR A 71 2.29 2.36 5.68
C THR A 71 1.61 2.93 6.92
N ASP A 72 2.39 3.34 7.92
CA ASP A 72 1.89 3.91 9.18
C ASP A 72 1.15 5.23 8.93
N PHE A 73 1.68 6.10 8.05
CA PHE A 73 1.01 7.34 7.67
C PHE A 73 -0.35 7.08 7.02
N MET A 74 -0.41 6.21 5.99
CA MET A 74 -1.65 5.91 5.28
C MET A 74 -2.71 5.32 6.19
N VAL A 75 -2.33 4.35 7.03
CA VAL A 75 -3.23 3.70 8.00
C VAL A 75 -3.76 4.74 8.99
N ARG A 76 -2.89 5.58 9.54
CA ARG A 76 -3.27 6.65 10.47
C ARG A 76 -4.23 7.66 9.85
N MET A 77 -4.09 7.99 8.57
CA MET A 77 -5.00 8.92 7.89
C MET A 77 -6.36 8.31 7.56
N LEU A 78 -6.45 6.99 7.35
CA LEU A 78 -7.73 6.30 7.17
C LEU A 78 -8.45 5.99 8.50
N ASP A 79 -7.68 5.90 9.59
CA ASP A 79 -8.13 5.73 10.98
C ASP A 79 -9.06 4.50 11.16
N PRO A 80 -8.57 3.28 10.90
CA PRO A 80 -9.36 2.06 10.99
C PRO A 80 -9.86 1.82 12.42
N LYS A 81 -11.10 1.33 12.54
CA LYS A 81 -11.78 0.99 13.79
C LYS A 81 -12.05 -0.51 13.88
N LEU A 82 -12.09 -1.02 15.11
CA LEU A 82 -12.56 -2.40 15.33
C LEU A 82 -13.95 -2.61 14.73
N GLY A 83 -14.11 -3.75 14.06
CA GLY A 83 -15.32 -4.10 13.31
C GLY A 83 -15.28 -3.69 11.82
N GLU A 84 -14.37 -2.80 11.41
CA GLU A 84 -14.10 -2.55 10.00
C GLU A 84 -13.19 -3.65 9.42
N HIS A 85 -13.44 -4.01 8.16
CA HIS A 85 -12.58 -4.93 7.43
C HIS A 85 -11.64 -4.17 6.49
N VAL A 86 -10.34 -4.43 6.65
CA VAL A 86 -9.24 -3.80 5.92
C VAL A 86 -8.63 -4.81 4.96
N ALA A 87 -8.49 -4.42 3.68
CA ALA A 87 -7.91 -5.27 2.66
C ALA A 87 -6.68 -4.67 1.98
N ASP A 88 -5.75 -5.56 1.62
CA ASP A 88 -4.65 -5.28 0.71
C ASP A 88 -4.58 -6.38 -0.37
N PHE A 89 -4.77 -6.01 -1.64
CA PHE A 89 -4.85 -6.96 -2.76
C PHE A 89 -3.49 -7.25 -3.42
N ALA A 90 -2.41 -6.65 -2.95
CA ALA A 90 -1.04 -7.04 -3.28
C ALA A 90 -0.19 -6.90 -2.02
N CYS A 91 -0.52 -7.70 -1.01
CA CYS A 91 -0.11 -7.41 0.36
C CYS A 91 1.38 -7.56 0.63
N GLY A 92 2.15 -8.15 -0.30
CA GLY A 92 3.55 -8.43 -0.11
C GLY A 92 3.77 -9.19 1.19
N THR A 93 4.65 -8.67 2.05
CA THR A 93 4.94 -9.23 3.39
C THR A 93 3.99 -8.78 4.50
N GLY A 94 2.84 -8.19 4.14
CA GLY A 94 1.78 -7.79 5.07
C GLY A 94 1.96 -6.40 5.68
N GLY A 95 2.69 -5.50 5.01
CA GLY A 95 3.10 -4.22 5.58
C GLY A 95 1.93 -3.33 6.07
N PHE A 96 0.95 -3.10 5.21
CA PHE A 96 -0.26 -2.34 5.59
C PHE A 96 -1.11 -3.06 6.63
N LEU A 97 -1.17 -4.40 6.55
CA LEU A 97 -1.95 -5.21 7.48
C LEU A 97 -1.38 -5.13 8.90
N THR A 98 -0.06 -5.29 9.09
CA THR A 98 0.55 -5.14 10.42
C THR A 98 0.44 -3.72 10.97
N SER A 99 0.59 -2.71 10.11
CA SER A 99 0.43 -1.31 10.50
C SER A 99 -1.01 -1.01 10.95
N THR A 100 -1.99 -1.67 10.31
CA THR A 100 -3.42 -1.62 10.72
C THR A 100 -3.64 -2.29 12.07
N LEU A 101 -3.13 -3.52 12.24
CA LEU A 101 -3.23 -4.25 13.50
C LEU A 101 -2.63 -3.46 14.68
N LYS A 102 -1.48 -2.82 14.48
CA LYS A 102 -0.86 -1.94 15.48
C LYS A 102 -1.77 -0.78 15.93
N LEU A 103 -2.61 -0.24 15.04
CA LEU A 103 -3.55 0.84 15.37
C LEU A 103 -4.85 0.30 16.01
N LEU A 104 -5.24 -0.93 15.67
CA LEU A 104 -6.41 -1.61 16.25
C LEU A 104 -6.13 -2.22 17.62
N GLU A 105 -4.91 -2.67 17.91
CA GLU A 105 -4.56 -3.37 19.15
C GLU A 105 -4.91 -2.56 20.42
N PRO A 106 -4.63 -1.25 20.52
CA PRO A 106 -5.03 -0.44 21.68
C PRO A 106 -6.55 -0.27 21.84
N GLN A 107 -7.35 -0.63 20.85
CA GLN A 107 -8.81 -0.53 20.89
C GLN A 107 -9.46 -1.76 21.55
N ILE A 108 -8.69 -2.84 21.79
CA ILE A 108 -9.19 -4.10 22.37
C ILE A 108 -9.39 -3.94 23.88
N ASN A 109 -10.62 -4.05 24.35
CA ASN A 109 -10.95 -4.00 25.77
C ASN A 109 -11.68 -5.27 26.25
N THR A 110 -12.25 -6.04 25.33
CA THR A 110 -13.08 -7.22 25.61
C THR A 110 -12.67 -8.43 24.76
N ILE A 111 -13.25 -9.60 25.04
CA ILE A 111 -13.03 -10.81 24.25
C ILE A 111 -13.65 -10.65 22.85
N GLU A 112 -14.81 -10.00 22.78
CA GLU A 112 -15.51 -9.68 21.54
C GLU A 112 -14.66 -8.76 20.66
N ASP A 113 -13.99 -7.77 21.25
CA ASP A 113 -13.05 -6.90 20.52
C ASP A 113 -11.88 -7.70 19.94
N ARG A 114 -11.39 -8.72 20.65
CA ARG A 114 -10.32 -9.61 20.17
C ARG A 114 -10.79 -10.44 18.96
N GLU A 115 -12.05 -10.87 18.95
CA GLU A 115 -12.63 -11.55 17.78
C GLU A 115 -12.75 -10.60 16.58
N LEU A 116 -13.15 -9.35 16.78
CA LEU A 116 -13.19 -8.33 15.73
C LEU A 116 -11.78 -8.05 15.18
N TYR A 117 -10.80 -7.89 16.07
CA TYR A 117 -9.39 -7.71 15.71
C TYR A 117 -8.88 -8.88 14.85
N ASN A 118 -9.12 -10.12 15.26
CA ASN A 118 -8.68 -11.33 14.55
C ASN A 118 -9.26 -11.46 13.14
N ASN A 119 -10.44 -10.88 12.90
CA ASN A 119 -11.14 -10.94 11.62
C ASN A 119 -10.99 -9.67 10.77
N SER A 120 -10.28 -8.65 11.27
CA SER A 120 -10.22 -7.31 10.69
C SER A 120 -9.47 -7.22 9.35
N ILE A 121 -8.55 -8.15 9.07
CA ILE A 121 -7.64 -8.04 7.92
C ILE A 121 -7.92 -9.07 6.81
N PHE A 122 -7.60 -8.69 5.58
CA PHE A 122 -7.65 -9.53 4.39
C PHE A 122 -6.47 -9.22 3.45
N GLY A 123 -5.81 -10.24 2.92
CA GLY A 123 -4.66 -10.08 2.03
C GLY A 123 -4.70 -11.02 0.83
N ILE A 124 -4.21 -10.56 -0.31
CA ILE A 124 -3.86 -11.44 -1.44
C ILE A 124 -2.45 -11.11 -1.89
N GLU A 125 -1.64 -12.14 -2.11
CA GLU A 125 -0.28 -12.01 -2.62
C GLU A 125 -0.02 -13.08 -3.68
N LYS A 126 0.58 -12.69 -4.80
CA LYS A 126 0.81 -13.54 -5.97
C LYS A 126 2.10 -14.35 -5.85
N LYS A 127 3.12 -13.82 -5.19
CA LYS A 127 4.43 -14.46 -5.07
C LYS A 127 4.48 -15.36 -3.82
N PRO A 128 4.98 -16.61 -3.93
CA PRO A 128 4.97 -17.55 -2.81
C PRO A 128 5.74 -17.07 -1.56
N LEU A 129 6.93 -16.49 -1.75
CA LEU A 129 7.78 -16.06 -0.64
C LEU A 129 7.18 -14.86 0.12
N PRO A 130 6.81 -13.74 -0.52
CA PRO A 130 6.09 -12.65 0.16
C PRO A 130 4.79 -13.12 0.84
N TYR A 131 4.01 -14.00 0.21
CA TYR A 131 2.83 -14.62 0.81
C TYR A 131 3.16 -15.34 2.14
N LEU A 132 4.19 -16.20 2.13
CA LEU A 132 4.65 -16.91 3.33
C LEU A 132 5.11 -15.94 4.41
N LEU A 133 5.86 -14.91 4.01
CA LEU A 133 6.37 -13.91 4.94
C LEU A 133 5.23 -13.11 5.58
N SER A 134 4.18 -12.81 4.83
CA SER A 134 2.95 -12.16 5.32
C SER A 134 2.20 -13.03 6.32
N ILE A 135 1.96 -14.31 6.00
CA ILE A 135 1.34 -15.27 6.92
C ILE A 135 2.10 -15.34 8.25
N THR A 136 3.41 -15.48 8.18
CA THR A 136 4.27 -15.53 9.37
C THR A 136 4.16 -14.24 10.17
N ASN A 137 4.15 -13.09 9.49
CA ASN A 137 3.99 -11.80 10.12
C ASN A 137 2.65 -11.67 10.87
N MET A 138 1.56 -12.13 10.25
CA MET A 138 0.23 -12.11 10.88
C MET A 138 0.20 -13.02 12.12
N LEU A 139 0.83 -14.20 12.08
CA LEU A 139 0.91 -15.11 13.23
C LEU A 139 1.72 -14.50 14.39
N LEU A 140 2.78 -13.75 14.10
CA LEU A 140 3.58 -13.04 15.11
C LEU A 140 2.81 -11.88 15.76
N HIS A 141 1.81 -11.33 15.06
CA HIS A 141 0.87 -10.33 15.59
C HIS A 141 -0.43 -10.95 16.16
N ASP A 142 -0.34 -12.20 16.61
CA ASP A 142 -1.42 -12.98 17.23
C ASP A 142 -2.69 -13.19 16.38
N ILE A 143 -2.58 -13.13 15.04
CA ILE A 143 -3.69 -13.50 14.17
C ILE A 143 -3.65 -15.00 13.93
N ASP A 144 -4.44 -15.76 14.69
CA ASP A 144 -4.45 -17.24 14.65
C ASP A 144 -4.89 -17.83 13.30
N SER A 145 -5.75 -17.12 12.58
CA SER A 145 -6.31 -17.55 11.29
C SER A 145 -6.24 -16.43 10.25
N PRO A 146 -5.03 -16.07 9.78
CA PRO A 146 -4.87 -14.98 8.84
C PRO A 146 -5.64 -15.24 7.55
N ARG A 147 -6.45 -14.26 7.12
CA ARG A 147 -7.17 -14.31 5.84
C ARG A 147 -6.29 -13.79 4.71
N ILE A 148 -5.11 -14.39 4.56
CA ILE A 148 -4.16 -14.10 3.48
C ILE A 148 -4.21 -15.26 2.48
N TYR A 149 -4.35 -14.93 1.20
CA TYR A 149 -4.49 -15.91 0.12
C TYR A 149 -3.35 -15.79 -0.88
N HIS A 150 -2.79 -16.93 -1.28
CA HIS A 150 -1.82 -17.01 -2.36
C HIS A 150 -2.56 -17.05 -3.69
N GLY A 151 -2.45 -15.98 -4.50
CA GLY A 151 -3.16 -15.88 -5.77
C GLY A 151 -3.02 -14.52 -6.45
N ASN A 152 -3.56 -14.42 -7.67
CA ASN A 152 -3.54 -13.19 -8.44
C ASN A 152 -4.88 -12.45 -8.32
N SER A 153 -4.87 -11.28 -7.67
CA SER A 153 -6.06 -10.43 -7.47
C SER A 153 -6.76 -9.96 -8.74
N LEU A 154 -6.11 -10.09 -9.90
CA LEU A 154 -6.62 -9.66 -11.20
C LEU A 154 -7.33 -10.79 -11.98
N GLU A 155 -7.31 -12.03 -11.47
CA GLU A 155 -7.87 -13.20 -12.17
C GLU A 155 -9.39 -13.34 -12.05
N ARG A 156 -10.04 -12.59 -11.16
CA ARG A 156 -11.50 -12.61 -11.00
C ARG A 156 -12.13 -11.45 -11.76
N ASN A 157 -13.19 -11.75 -12.52
CA ASN A 157 -14.02 -10.74 -13.16
C ASN A 157 -14.58 -9.76 -12.13
N VAL A 158 -14.23 -8.47 -12.29
CA VAL A 158 -14.58 -7.44 -11.29
C VAL A 158 -16.08 -7.22 -11.14
N ARG A 159 -16.87 -7.58 -12.17
CA ARG A 159 -18.34 -7.49 -12.13
C ARG A 159 -19.01 -8.61 -11.32
N GLU A 160 -18.25 -9.64 -10.97
CA GLU A 160 -18.76 -10.80 -10.20
C GLU A 160 -18.49 -10.67 -8.70
N TYR A 161 -17.85 -9.58 -8.26
CA TYR A 161 -17.73 -9.27 -6.84
C TYR A 161 -19.11 -8.98 -6.23
N LYS A 162 -19.43 -9.68 -5.14
CA LYS A 162 -20.64 -9.50 -4.34
C LYS A 162 -20.35 -8.55 -3.18
N GLU A 163 -21.38 -8.10 -2.47
CA GLU A 163 -21.19 -7.27 -1.26
C GLU A 163 -20.29 -7.95 -0.21
N SER A 164 -20.35 -9.28 -0.09
CA SER A 164 -19.48 -10.07 0.80
C SER A 164 -18.00 -10.06 0.40
N ASP A 165 -17.68 -9.67 -0.84
CA ASP A 165 -16.31 -9.57 -1.33
C ASP A 165 -15.71 -8.17 -1.13
N LYS A 166 -16.48 -7.22 -0.59
CA LYS A 166 -16.10 -5.82 -0.41
C LYS A 166 -15.64 -5.51 1.01
N PHE A 167 -14.87 -4.43 1.14
CA PHE A 167 -14.24 -4.01 2.38
C PHE A 167 -14.58 -2.58 2.76
N ASP A 168 -14.47 -2.31 4.06
CA ASP A 168 -14.67 -0.99 4.65
C ASP A 168 -13.44 -0.11 4.35
N ILE A 169 -12.24 -0.71 4.39
CA ILE A 169 -10.98 -0.03 4.11
C ILE A 169 -10.14 -0.82 3.10
N VAL A 170 -9.51 -0.13 2.15
CA VAL A 170 -8.48 -0.70 1.27
C VAL A 170 -7.19 0.11 1.37
N LEU A 171 -6.10 -0.54 1.76
CA LEU A 171 -4.75 0.04 1.88
C LEU A 171 -3.83 -0.73 0.96
N MET A 172 -3.21 -0.08 -0.01
CA MET A 172 -2.51 -0.82 -1.06
C MET A 172 -1.32 -0.07 -1.67
N ASN A 173 -0.26 -0.82 -1.94
CA ASN A 173 0.81 -0.42 -2.84
C ASN A 173 0.89 -1.42 -4.02
N PRO A 174 0.13 -1.20 -5.11
CA PRO A 174 0.18 -2.07 -6.29
C PRO A 174 1.56 -2.09 -6.96
N PRO A 175 1.89 -3.15 -7.71
CA PRO A 175 3.08 -3.16 -8.56
C PRO A 175 3.08 -1.98 -9.56
N TYR A 176 4.17 -1.20 -9.57
CA TYR A 176 4.28 0.02 -10.39
C TYR A 176 4.49 -0.20 -11.88
N GLY A 177 4.84 -1.42 -12.29
CA GLY A 177 5.08 -1.76 -13.68
C GLY A 177 4.77 -3.22 -13.95
N GLY A 178 4.94 -3.61 -15.20
CA GLY A 178 4.58 -4.93 -15.70
C GLY A 178 3.21 -4.91 -16.37
N THR A 179 3.04 -5.86 -17.29
CA THR A 179 1.82 -6.03 -18.06
C THR A 179 1.15 -7.35 -17.69
N GLU A 180 -0.17 -7.35 -17.74
CA GLU A 180 -0.94 -8.57 -17.55
C GLU A 180 -1.35 -9.17 -18.90
N SER A 181 -1.57 -10.49 -18.92
CA SER A 181 -2.00 -11.20 -20.11
C SER A 181 -3.41 -10.77 -20.57
N GLU A 182 -3.73 -10.97 -21.85
CA GLU A 182 -5.09 -10.71 -22.36
C GLU A 182 -6.16 -11.51 -21.60
N GLY A 183 -5.83 -12.74 -21.16
CA GLY A 183 -6.72 -13.57 -20.34
C GLY A 183 -7.03 -12.98 -18.95
N VAL A 184 -6.16 -12.12 -18.42
CA VAL A 184 -6.44 -11.34 -17.20
C VAL A 184 -7.24 -10.09 -17.54
N LYS A 185 -6.92 -9.40 -18.64
CA LYS A 185 -7.62 -8.15 -19.03
C LYS A 185 -9.10 -8.37 -19.33
N ILE A 186 -9.51 -9.55 -19.82
CA ILE A 186 -10.94 -9.83 -20.09
C ILE A 186 -11.82 -9.75 -18.83
N ASN A 187 -11.24 -9.88 -17.63
CA ASN A 187 -11.92 -9.75 -16.34
C ASN A 187 -12.35 -8.31 -16.02
N PHE A 188 -11.94 -7.34 -16.82
CA PHE A 188 -12.26 -5.94 -16.66
C PHE A 188 -13.24 -5.46 -17.76
N PRO A 189 -14.09 -4.46 -17.45
CA PRO A 189 -14.83 -3.71 -18.46
C PRO A 189 -13.93 -3.23 -19.59
N ALA A 190 -14.41 -3.28 -20.84
CA ALA A 190 -13.60 -3.03 -22.03
C ALA A 190 -12.88 -1.68 -22.02
N ASP A 191 -13.53 -0.66 -21.46
CA ASP A 191 -13.03 0.69 -21.24
C ASP A 191 -11.98 0.80 -20.12
N LEU A 192 -11.94 -0.17 -19.19
CA LEU A 192 -10.99 -0.21 -18.07
C LEU A 192 -9.83 -1.20 -18.30
N ARG A 193 -9.73 -1.83 -19.48
CA ARG A 193 -8.67 -2.79 -19.82
C ARG A 193 -7.36 -2.09 -20.11
N SER A 194 -6.61 -1.75 -19.07
CA SER A 194 -5.27 -1.20 -19.20
C SER A 194 -4.21 -2.27 -19.49
N SER A 195 -3.12 -1.88 -20.14
CA SER A 195 -1.89 -2.67 -20.21
C SER A 195 -1.08 -2.61 -18.93
N GLU A 196 -1.26 -1.57 -18.12
CA GLU A 196 -0.51 -1.35 -16.87
C GLU A 196 -1.17 -2.05 -15.69
N THR A 197 -0.38 -2.81 -14.94
CA THR A 197 -0.86 -3.57 -13.77
C THR A 197 -1.45 -2.66 -12.69
N ALA A 198 -0.84 -1.51 -12.42
CA ALA A 198 -1.31 -0.55 -11.42
C ALA A 198 -2.73 -0.02 -11.70
N ASP A 199 -3.06 0.21 -12.97
CA ASP A 199 -4.37 0.70 -13.39
C ASP A 199 -5.46 -0.36 -13.19
N LEU A 200 -5.15 -1.63 -13.47
CA LEU A 200 -6.07 -2.74 -13.23
C LEU A 200 -6.36 -2.89 -11.73
N PHE A 201 -5.35 -2.68 -10.87
CA PHE A 201 -5.55 -2.65 -9.43
C PHE A 201 -6.44 -1.49 -8.96
N MET A 202 -6.32 -0.29 -9.55
CA MET A 202 -7.27 0.81 -9.29
C MET A 202 -8.71 0.36 -9.56
N SER A 203 -8.94 -0.37 -10.64
CA SER A 203 -10.25 -0.95 -10.93
C SER A 203 -10.67 -1.95 -9.87
N VAL A 204 -9.81 -2.91 -9.48
CA VAL A 204 -10.13 -3.88 -8.40
C VAL A 204 -10.53 -3.17 -7.11
N ILE A 205 -9.79 -2.14 -6.69
CA ILE A 205 -10.09 -1.38 -5.47
C ILE A 205 -11.49 -0.76 -5.56
N MET A 206 -11.80 -0.05 -6.66
CA MET A 206 -13.11 0.57 -6.85
C MET A 206 -14.27 -0.44 -6.82
N TYR A 207 -14.10 -1.63 -7.41
CA TYR A 207 -15.15 -2.66 -7.37
C TYR A 207 -15.28 -3.36 -6.01
N ARG A 208 -14.21 -3.39 -5.20
CA ARG A 208 -14.17 -4.05 -3.88
C ARG A 208 -14.35 -3.11 -2.69
N LEU A 209 -14.61 -1.83 -2.92
CA LEU A 209 -14.90 -0.87 -1.85
C LEU A 209 -16.41 -0.83 -1.55
N LYS A 210 -16.78 -1.05 -0.29
CA LYS A 210 -18.17 -0.90 0.19
C LYS A 210 -18.65 0.53 0.02
N GLU A 211 -19.97 0.71 0.07
CA GLU A 211 -20.54 2.06 0.22
C GLU A 211 -19.96 2.72 1.48
N ARG A 212 -19.55 3.99 1.38
CA ARG A 212 -18.82 4.74 2.41
C ARG A 212 -17.45 4.16 2.83
N GLY A 213 -17.01 3.07 2.19
CA GLY A 213 -15.67 2.55 2.40
C GLY A 213 -14.60 3.55 1.94
N LYS A 214 -13.42 3.47 2.54
CA LYS A 214 -12.28 4.38 2.29
C LYS A 214 -11.10 3.62 1.71
N ALA A 215 -10.33 4.27 0.86
CA ALA A 215 -9.13 3.70 0.28
C ALA A 215 -7.97 4.67 0.32
N ALA A 216 -6.77 4.14 0.52
CA ALA A 216 -5.52 4.83 0.27
C ALA A 216 -4.61 3.93 -0.57
N VAL A 217 -4.19 4.42 -1.73
CA VAL A 217 -3.43 3.64 -2.71
C VAL A 217 -2.23 4.41 -3.21
N ILE A 218 -1.08 3.72 -3.30
CA ILE A 218 0.15 4.29 -3.84
C ILE A 218 0.21 4.04 -5.35
N ILE A 219 0.41 5.10 -6.13
CA ILE A 219 0.37 5.04 -7.59
C ILE A 219 1.47 5.96 -8.18
N PRO A 220 2.20 5.53 -9.25
CA PRO A 220 3.22 6.35 -9.89
C PRO A 220 2.63 7.56 -10.64
N ASP A 221 3.45 8.57 -10.90
CA ASP A 221 3.04 9.77 -11.68
C ASP A 221 2.44 9.44 -13.04
N GLY A 222 2.89 8.34 -13.67
CA GLY A 222 2.35 7.87 -14.96
C GLY A 222 0.84 7.64 -14.96
N PHE A 223 0.22 7.34 -13.82
CA PHE A 223 -1.24 7.34 -13.72
C PHE A 223 -1.79 8.77 -13.71
N LEU A 224 -1.19 9.70 -12.97
CA LEU A 224 -1.70 11.08 -12.82
C LEU A 224 -1.70 11.85 -14.13
N PHE A 225 -0.62 11.83 -14.90
CA PHE A 225 -0.55 12.54 -16.20
C PHE A 225 -1.01 11.69 -17.39
N GLY A 226 -1.09 10.36 -17.26
CA GLY A 226 -1.41 9.47 -18.37
C GLY A 226 -2.82 9.70 -18.93
N THR A 227 -2.93 9.80 -20.25
CA THR A 227 -4.18 10.13 -20.97
C THR A 227 -4.63 9.02 -21.93
N ASP A 228 -4.07 7.81 -21.84
CA ASP A 228 -4.60 6.70 -22.63
C ASP A 228 -6.06 6.40 -22.24
N ASN A 229 -6.77 5.71 -23.13
CA ASN A 229 -8.20 5.49 -22.99
C ASN A 229 -8.57 4.80 -21.67
N ALA A 230 -7.77 3.80 -21.25
CA ALA A 230 -8.05 3.04 -20.04
C ALA A 230 -7.80 3.87 -18.78
N LYS A 231 -6.66 4.56 -18.68
CA LYS A 231 -6.39 5.49 -17.56
C LYS A 231 -7.44 6.59 -17.48
N SER A 232 -7.81 7.18 -18.61
CA SER A 232 -8.83 8.23 -18.68
C SER A 232 -10.19 7.73 -18.20
N ALA A 233 -10.60 6.52 -18.59
CA ALA A 233 -11.85 5.91 -18.13
C ALA A 233 -11.81 5.60 -16.62
N ILE A 234 -10.69 5.07 -16.11
CA ILE A 234 -10.50 4.80 -14.68
C ILE A 234 -10.57 6.08 -13.86
N LYS A 235 -9.91 7.17 -14.28
CA LYS A 235 -9.95 8.47 -13.60
C LYS A 235 -11.34 9.09 -13.61
N LYS A 236 -12.03 9.03 -14.75
CA LYS A 236 -13.43 9.51 -14.85
C LYS A 236 -14.32 8.76 -13.89
N LYS A 237 -14.24 7.43 -13.88
CA LYS A 237 -14.97 6.57 -12.94
C LYS A 237 -14.65 6.94 -11.48
N LEU A 238 -13.38 7.15 -11.16
CA LEU A 238 -12.94 7.56 -9.82
C LEU A 238 -13.56 8.89 -9.40
N ILE A 239 -13.60 9.90 -10.29
CA ILE A 239 -14.15 11.22 -9.98
C ILE A 239 -15.70 11.20 -9.92
N GLU A 240 -16.34 10.44 -10.80
CA GLU A 240 -17.81 10.42 -10.95
C GLU A 240 -18.52 9.54 -9.92
N GLU A 241 -17.88 8.46 -9.45
CA GLU A 241 -18.48 7.49 -8.54
C GLU A 241 -17.90 7.50 -7.12
N PHE A 242 -16.72 8.10 -6.93
CA PHE A 242 -16.04 8.18 -5.64
C PHE A 242 -15.68 9.62 -5.32
N ASN A 243 -15.35 9.85 -4.05
CA ASN A 243 -14.87 11.11 -3.53
C ASN A 243 -13.35 11.02 -3.39
N LEU A 244 -12.63 11.29 -4.47
CA LEU A 244 -11.18 11.49 -4.45
C LEU A 244 -10.90 12.82 -3.78
N HIS A 245 -10.74 12.80 -2.47
CA HIS A 245 -10.64 14.03 -1.69
C HIS A 245 -9.21 14.52 -1.51
N THR A 246 -8.20 13.65 -1.64
CA THR A 246 -6.80 14.03 -1.40
C THR A 246 -5.81 13.23 -2.24
N ILE A 247 -4.82 13.92 -2.82
CA ILE A 247 -3.61 13.35 -3.41
C ILE A 247 -2.40 13.88 -2.66
N VAL A 248 -1.61 13.00 -2.08
CA VAL A 248 -0.32 13.34 -1.47
C VAL A 248 0.80 12.99 -2.45
N ARG A 249 1.55 14.00 -2.90
CA ARG A 249 2.73 13.84 -3.76
C ARG A 249 3.93 13.51 -2.88
N MET A 250 4.55 12.35 -3.09
CA MET A 250 5.74 11.95 -2.32
C MET A 250 7.03 12.29 -3.07
N PRO A 251 8.15 12.58 -2.36
CA PRO A 251 9.42 12.85 -3.04
C PRO A 251 9.87 11.66 -3.89
N SER A 252 10.75 11.93 -4.84
CA SER A 252 11.48 10.86 -5.53
C SER A 252 12.24 9.99 -4.52
N SER A 253 12.59 8.77 -4.90
CA SER A 253 13.42 7.84 -4.12
C SER A 253 12.87 7.35 -2.77
N VAL A 254 11.61 7.64 -2.40
CA VAL A 254 10.99 7.10 -1.17
C VAL A 254 11.08 5.57 -1.09
N PHE A 255 11.02 4.90 -2.23
CA PHE A 255 11.14 3.44 -2.37
C PHE A 255 12.57 2.98 -2.74
N SER A 256 13.58 3.78 -2.43
CA SER A 256 14.99 3.40 -2.62
C SER A 256 15.36 2.22 -1.69
N PRO A 257 16.16 1.25 -2.16
CA PRO A 257 16.92 1.22 -3.42
C PRO A 257 16.17 0.64 -4.63
N TYR A 258 14.88 0.30 -4.50
CA TYR A 258 14.14 -0.39 -5.57
C TYR A 258 13.84 0.50 -6.76
N THR A 259 13.47 1.75 -6.49
CA THR A 259 13.14 2.72 -7.53
C THR A 259 13.32 4.14 -7.04
N SER A 260 13.70 5.03 -7.96
CA SER A 260 13.79 6.47 -7.75
C SER A 260 12.54 7.21 -8.21
N ILE A 261 11.55 6.53 -8.80
CA ILE A 261 10.36 7.18 -9.35
C ILE A 261 9.59 7.94 -8.26
N THR A 262 8.93 9.01 -8.70
CA THR A 262 7.92 9.74 -7.93
C THR A 262 6.62 8.95 -7.90
N THR A 263 6.00 8.95 -6.72
CA THR A 263 4.77 8.20 -6.43
C THR A 263 3.85 9.07 -5.59
N ASN A 264 2.58 8.71 -5.59
CA ASN A 264 1.51 9.50 -5.03
C ASN A 264 0.60 8.62 -4.20
N ILE A 265 0.07 9.16 -3.11
CA ILE A 265 -0.97 8.48 -2.33
C ILE A 265 -2.30 9.11 -2.68
N LEU A 266 -3.19 8.34 -3.30
CA LEU A 266 -4.57 8.74 -3.57
C LEU A 266 -5.43 8.29 -2.40
N PHE A 267 -6.12 9.23 -1.77
CA PHE A 267 -7.13 8.95 -0.75
C PHE A 267 -8.51 9.27 -1.29
N PHE A 268 -9.38 8.26 -1.27
CA PHE A 268 -10.74 8.38 -1.76
C PHE A 268 -11.71 7.51 -0.97
N ASP A 269 -12.98 7.87 -1.01
CA ASP A 269 -14.05 7.10 -0.39
C ASP A 269 -15.25 6.92 -1.33
N ARG A 270 -16.14 5.99 -1.00
CA ARG A 270 -17.38 5.74 -1.76
C ARG A 270 -18.62 6.34 -1.09
N SER A 271 -18.52 7.58 -0.60
CA SER A 271 -19.66 8.29 0.03
C SER A 271 -20.44 9.19 -0.93
N GLN A 272 -19.74 9.79 -1.90
CA GLN A 272 -20.29 10.73 -2.87
C GLN A 272 -19.35 10.84 -4.08
N LYS A 273 -19.78 11.55 -5.12
CA LYS A 273 -18.90 11.95 -6.22
C LYS A 273 -17.92 13.05 -5.79
N THR A 274 -16.77 13.12 -6.46
CA THR A 274 -15.75 14.13 -6.20
C THR A 274 -16.28 15.53 -6.56
N LYS A 275 -15.93 16.52 -5.73
CA LYS A 275 -16.24 17.95 -5.99
C LYS A 275 -14.98 18.76 -6.22
N GLU A 276 -14.00 18.53 -5.36
CA GLU A 276 -12.66 19.09 -5.41
C GLU A 276 -11.67 18.03 -4.92
N VAL A 277 -10.43 18.14 -5.38
CA VAL A 277 -9.32 17.29 -4.94
C VAL A 277 -8.27 18.18 -4.29
N TRP A 278 -7.92 17.89 -3.06
CA TRP A 278 -6.80 18.55 -2.40
C TRP A 278 -5.49 17.87 -2.74
N PHE A 279 -4.49 18.67 -3.13
CA PHE A 279 -3.12 18.20 -3.30
C PHE A 279 -2.28 18.65 -2.12
N TYR A 280 -1.37 17.78 -1.67
CA TYR A 280 -0.32 18.13 -0.71
C TYR A 280 1.00 17.51 -1.15
N ARG A 281 2.02 18.34 -1.39
CA ARG A 281 3.38 17.91 -1.71
C ARG A 281 4.20 17.78 -0.44
N VAL A 282 4.69 16.57 -0.18
CA VAL A 282 5.71 16.34 0.84
C VAL A 282 7.05 16.70 0.22
N ASP A 283 7.71 17.73 0.75
CA ASP A 283 9.03 18.15 0.25
C ASP A 283 10.14 17.22 0.78
N MET A 284 11.29 17.26 0.11
CA MET A 284 12.48 16.57 0.59
C MET A 284 12.90 17.17 1.96
N PRO A 285 13.17 16.36 2.99
CA PRO A 285 13.58 16.88 4.30
C PRO A 285 14.93 17.61 4.23
N ASP A 286 15.15 18.56 5.15
CA ASP A 286 16.41 19.30 5.24
C ASP A 286 17.62 18.35 5.34
N GLY A 287 18.63 18.61 4.50
CA GLY A 287 19.84 17.79 4.43
C GLY A 287 19.70 16.47 3.65
N TYR A 288 18.54 16.21 3.03
CA TYR A 288 18.35 15.10 2.09
C TYR A 288 18.43 15.61 0.65
N LYS A 289 19.24 14.94 -0.17
CA LYS A 289 19.20 15.11 -1.65
C LYS A 289 18.34 14.02 -2.31
N HIS A 290 18.31 12.85 -1.69
CA HIS A 290 17.52 11.68 -2.06
C HIS A 290 17.42 10.78 -0.82
N PHE A 291 16.41 9.92 -0.79
CA PHE A 291 16.33 8.82 0.16
C PHE A 291 17.19 7.65 -0.31
N SER A 292 17.74 6.93 0.66
CA SER A 292 18.58 5.76 0.42
C SER A 292 18.37 4.73 1.51
N LYS A 293 18.99 3.56 1.35
CA LYS A 293 18.98 2.52 2.39
C LYS A 293 19.47 3.04 3.75
N THR A 294 20.49 3.92 3.77
CA THR A 294 21.05 4.46 5.02
C THR A 294 20.34 5.72 5.50
N LYS A 295 19.56 6.37 4.63
CA LYS A 295 18.74 7.55 4.93
C LYS A 295 17.32 7.34 4.38
N PRO A 296 16.52 6.43 4.96
CA PRO A 296 15.19 6.12 4.46
C PRO A 296 14.17 7.21 4.82
N MET A 297 12.99 7.15 4.21
CA MET A 297 11.86 7.96 4.65
C MET A 297 11.41 7.55 6.06
N LYS A 298 11.08 8.54 6.89
CA LYS A 298 10.63 8.39 8.27
C LYS A 298 9.24 8.98 8.45
N VAL A 299 8.53 8.54 9.50
CA VAL A 299 7.18 9.03 9.82
C VAL A 299 7.17 10.55 10.02
N GLU A 300 8.20 11.11 10.67
CA GLU A 300 8.34 12.56 10.93
C GLU A 300 8.33 13.42 9.65
N HIS A 301 8.71 12.85 8.49
CA HIS A 301 8.65 13.57 7.22
C HIS A 301 7.20 13.83 6.75
N PHE A 302 6.22 13.11 7.29
CA PHE A 302 4.80 13.32 7.02
C PHE A 302 4.12 14.26 8.01
N ASP A 303 4.79 14.72 9.07
CA ASP A 303 4.15 15.48 10.16
C ASP A 303 3.46 16.75 9.67
N GLY A 304 4.07 17.48 8.74
CA GLY A 304 3.44 18.65 8.11
C GLY A 304 2.15 18.31 7.38
N CYS A 305 2.13 17.21 6.62
CA CYS A 305 0.93 16.76 5.92
C CYS A 305 -0.16 16.33 6.91
N ALA A 306 0.23 15.59 7.95
CA ALA A 306 -0.71 15.09 8.94
C ALA A 306 -1.31 16.21 9.80
N ALA A 307 -0.54 17.27 10.11
CA ALA A 307 -1.05 18.47 10.78
C ALA A 307 -2.03 19.25 9.90
N TRP A 308 -1.73 19.36 8.60
CA TRP A 308 -2.58 20.03 7.62
C TRP A 308 -3.89 19.26 7.31
N TRP A 309 -3.93 17.94 7.51
CA TRP A 309 -4.99 17.03 7.06
C TRP A 309 -6.42 17.47 7.42
N ASN A 310 -6.61 17.94 8.66
CA ASN A 310 -7.91 18.34 9.23
C ASN A 310 -8.14 19.87 9.23
N ASP A 311 -7.15 20.67 8.83
CA ASP A 311 -7.23 22.14 8.72
C ASP A 311 -6.61 22.58 7.39
N ARG A 312 -7.23 22.10 6.29
CA ARG A 312 -6.67 22.24 4.95
C ARG A 312 -6.68 23.70 4.51
N LYS A 313 -5.49 24.18 4.19
CA LYS A 313 -5.25 25.53 3.67
C LYS A 313 -4.37 25.46 2.43
N GLU A 314 -4.56 26.42 1.53
CA GLU A 314 -3.62 26.60 0.42
C GLU A 314 -2.25 27.03 0.97
N ILE A 315 -1.20 26.44 0.40
CA ILE A 315 0.18 26.75 0.72
C ILE A 315 0.89 27.02 -0.60
N LYS A 316 1.18 28.30 -0.85
CA LYS A 316 1.95 28.75 -2.01
C LYS A 316 3.44 28.54 -1.76
N ASP A 317 4.18 28.18 -2.80
CA ASP A 317 5.63 28.13 -2.75
C ASP A 317 6.20 29.56 -2.61
N THR A 318 7.32 29.71 -1.88
CA THR A 318 7.91 31.03 -1.59
C THR A 318 8.67 31.61 -2.79
N GLU A 319 9.27 30.75 -3.61
CA GLU A 319 10.19 31.14 -4.69
C GLU A 319 9.56 31.05 -6.09
N THR A 320 8.42 30.39 -6.22
CA THR A 320 7.76 30.11 -7.50
C THR A 320 6.27 30.40 -7.43
N ASP A 321 5.60 30.56 -8.58
CA ASP A 321 4.14 30.71 -8.64
C ASP A 321 3.40 29.36 -8.54
N THR A 322 4.02 28.38 -7.88
CA THR A 322 3.46 27.04 -7.66
C THR A 322 2.92 26.87 -6.25
N PHE A 323 2.29 25.73 -5.99
CA PHE A 323 1.65 25.44 -4.71
C PHE A 323 2.20 24.12 -4.14
N LYS A 324 2.55 24.14 -2.87
CA LYS A 324 2.76 22.94 -2.05
C LYS A 324 1.44 22.25 -1.73
N ALA A 325 0.39 23.02 -1.44
CA ALA A 325 -0.94 22.48 -1.20
C ALA A 325 -2.01 23.39 -1.80
N LYS A 326 -2.97 22.81 -2.51
CA LYS A 326 -4.09 23.54 -3.13
C LYS A 326 -5.24 22.59 -3.45
N ALA A 327 -6.48 23.10 -3.37
CA ALA A 327 -7.66 22.42 -3.87
C ALA A 327 -7.89 22.76 -5.34
N TYR A 328 -8.24 21.76 -6.15
CA TYR A 328 -8.68 21.97 -7.52
C TYR A 328 -10.07 21.37 -7.70
N SER A 329 -10.97 22.15 -8.29
CA SER A 329 -12.31 21.69 -8.62
C SER A 329 -12.29 20.60 -9.70
N VAL A 330 -13.31 19.76 -9.74
CA VAL A 330 -13.46 18.77 -10.83
C VAL A 330 -13.51 19.44 -12.20
N GLN A 331 -14.01 20.68 -12.31
CA GLN A 331 -14.01 21.42 -13.57
C GLN A 331 -12.58 21.77 -14.02
N GLU A 332 -11.72 22.22 -13.11
CA GLU A 332 -10.31 22.49 -13.42
C GLU A 332 -9.58 21.22 -13.85
N ILE A 333 -9.81 20.10 -13.15
CA ILE A 333 -9.22 18.80 -13.49
C ILE A 333 -9.74 18.30 -14.85
N SER A 334 -11.05 18.44 -15.12
CA SER A 334 -11.65 18.05 -16.40
C SER A 334 -11.15 18.92 -17.56
N ASN A 335 -10.93 20.22 -17.34
CA ASN A 335 -10.35 21.11 -18.35
C ASN A 335 -8.92 20.72 -18.72
N ARG A 336 -8.22 20.01 -17.82
CA ARG A 336 -6.91 19.41 -18.05
C ARG A 336 -7.00 17.98 -18.59
N ALA A 337 -8.15 17.56 -19.14
CA ALA A 337 -8.38 16.20 -19.60
C ALA A 337 -8.07 15.13 -18.54
N TYR A 338 -8.35 15.41 -17.26
CA TYR A 338 -8.06 14.53 -16.13
C TYR A 338 -6.56 14.29 -15.88
N ASP A 339 -5.70 15.17 -16.37
CA ASP A 339 -4.32 15.27 -15.89
C ASP A 339 -4.30 15.90 -14.48
N MET A 340 -3.91 15.07 -13.52
CA MET A 340 -3.82 15.40 -12.10
C MET A 340 -2.38 15.59 -11.63
N ASP A 341 -1.41 15.79 -12.53
CA ASP A 341 -0.02 16.14 -12.19
C ASP A 341 0.07 17.62 -11.73
N LEU A 342 -0.49 17.89 -10.55
CA LEU A 342 -0.62 19.20 -9.93
C LEU A 342 0.20 19.25 -8.63
N CYS A 343 0.55 20.47 -8.18
CA CYS A 343 1.42 20.68 -7.03
C CYS A 343 2.74 19.87 -7.15
N GLY A 344 3.39 19.97 -8.32
CA GLY A 344 4.69 19.37 -8.59
C GLY A 344 5.82 20.01 -7.79
N TYR A 345 7.02 19.43 -7.88
CA TYR A 345 8.21 19.97 -7.22
C TYR A 345 8.72 21.21 -7.97
N PRO A 346 9.06 22.31 -7.27
CA PRO A 346 9.66 23.48 -7.90
C PRO A 346 10.99 23.07 -8.53
N THR A 347 11.15 23.30 -9.83
CA THR A 347 12.46 23.27 -10.48
C THR A 347 13.07 24.64 -10.34
N ALA A 348 14.17 24.78 -9.59
CA ALA A 348 15.01 25.97 -9.69
C ALA A 348 15.60 26.00 -11.10
N GLU A 349 15.29 27.02 -11.89
CA GLU A 349 16.05 27.29 -13.10
C GLU A 349 17.48 27.64 -12.66
N GLU A 350 18.44 26.74 -12.86
CA GLU A 350 19.84 27.14 -12.84
C GLU A 350 20.06 28.07 -14.03
N GLU A 351 20.14 29.38 -13.76
CA GLU A 351 20.73 30.32 -14.70
C GLU A 351 22.15 29.83 -15.01
N VAL A 352 22.32 29.25 -16.19
CA VAL A 352 23.65 28.97 -16.74
C VAL A 352 24.28 30.33 -17.06
N LEU A 353 25.05 30.85 -16.11
CA LEU A 353 25.89 32.06 -16.28
C LEU A 353 27.07 31.81 -17.22
#